data_AF-A0A1H6G6L6-F1
#
_entry.id   AF-A0A1H6G6L6-F1
#
_cell.length_a   1.000
_cell.length_b   1.000
_cell.length_c   1.000
_cell.angle_alpha   90.00
_cell.angle_beta   90.00
_cell.angle_gamma   90.00
#
_symmetry.space_group_name_H-M   'P 1'
#
loop_
_entity.id
_entity.type
_entity.pdbx_description
1 polymer ?
#
loop_
_entity_poly.entity_id
_entity_poly.type
_entity_poly.pdbx_seq_one_letter_code
_entity_poly.pdbx_strand_id
1 'polypeptide(L)'
;MDATQWAGVISFGLASLICLVTACRPWPLLFMANGCFAAECALGLRHGLHNAVAAAMGEYYSGRGLVQILLILLALGLGIVSLLRQRTDKAGRPRNAAAATTLLSALLFVLETISLHDIDAVLYRPVGGLLVIGWLWLMLGAVTLAGALIEARKVGLKRR
;
A
#
# COMPACT_ATOMS: atom_id res chain seq x y z
N MET A 1 -16.18 11.97 0.23
CA MET A 1 -15.30 10.83 0.56
C MET A 1 -16.10 9.81 1.35
N ASP A 2 -16.01 8.55 0.99
CA ASP A 2 -16.62 7.45 1.77
C ASP A 2 -15.75 7.04 2.96
N ALA A 3 -16.27 6.14 3.81
CA ALA A 3 -15.54 5.65 4.99
C ALA A 3 -14.23 4.91 4.62
N THR A 4 -14.20 4.25 3.47
CA THR A 4 -13.05 3.49 2.98
C THR A 4 -11.90 4.41 2.59
N GLN A 5 -12.19 5.51 1.89
CA GLN A 5 -11.23 6.55 1.55
C GLN A 5 -10.65 7.19 2.81
N TRP A 6 -11.50 7.50 3.80
CA TRP A 6 -11.02 8.01 5.09
C TRP A 6 -10.10 7.01 5.81
N ALA A 7 -10.43 5.72 5.79
CA ALA A 7 -9.56 4.68 6.35
C ALA A 7 -8.17 4.68 5.68
N GLY A 8 -8.11 4.81 4.36
CA GLY A 8 -6.86 4.95 3.61
C GLY A 8 -6.07 6.20 3.99
N VAL A 9 -6.71 7.37 4.00
CA VAL A 9 -6.08 8.65 4.37
C VAL A 9 -5.49 8.59 5.77
N ILE A 10 -6.26 8.12 6.75
CA ILE A 10 -5.82 8.05 8.15
C ILE A 10 -4.67 7.04 8.28
N SER A 11 -4.83 5.85 7.71
CA SER A 11 -3.82 4.78 7.81
C SER A 11 -2.48 5.20 7.23
N PHE A 12 -2.47 5.62 5.96
CA PHE A 12 -1.25 6.00 5.26
C PHE A 12 -0.71 7.35 5.72
N GLY A 13 -1.58 8.28 6.13
CA GLY A 13 -1.18 9.56 6.72
C GLY A 13 -0.40 9.38 8.01
N LEU A 14 -0.92 8.56 8.94
CA LEU A 14 -0.21 8.25 10.19
C LEU A 14 1.11 7.51 9.94
N ALA A 15 1.10 6.51 9.04
CA ALA A 15 2.31 5.78 8.65
C ALA A 15 3.36 6.72 8.03
N SER A 16 2.95 7.66 7.20
CA SER A 16 3.81 8.69 6.62
C SER A 16 4.43 9.56 7.72
N LEU A 17 3.61 10.20 8.55
CA LEU A 17 4.08 11.12 9.60
C LEU A 17 5.10 10.47 10.53
N ILE A 18 4.90 9.20 10.92
CA ILE A 18 5.85 8.53 11.80
C ILE A 18 7.17 8.18 11.09
N CYS A 19 7.14 7.90 9.78
CA CYS A 19 8.34 7.64 8.99
C CYS A 19 9.20 8.89 8.83
N LEU A 20 8.62 10.09 8.95
CA LEU A 20 9.38 11.34 8.96
C LEU A 20 10.25 11.45 10.22
N VAL A 21 9.75 11.00 11.38
CA VAL A 21 10.41 11.12 12.68
C VAL A 21 11.67 10.25 12.77
N THR A 22 11.72 9.12 12.06
CA THR A 22 12.82 8.15 12.15
C THR A 22 14.10 8.55 11.40
N ALA A 23 14.06 9.56 10.53
CA ALA A 23 15.16 10.31 9.87
C ALA A 23 16.32 9.54 9.18
N CYS A 24 16.49 8.23 9.39
CA CYS A 24 17.52 7.39 8.77
C CYS A 24 16.95 6.62 7.57
N ARG A 25 17.79 6.17 6.63
CA ARG A 25 17.31 5.28 5.56
C ARG A 25 16.73 3.97 6.13
N PRO A 26 15.62 3.43 5.58
CA PRO A 26 14.89 3.86 4.37
C PRO A 26 13.71 4.83 4.63
N TRP A 27 13.54 5.36 5.84
CA TRP A 27 12.30 5.98 6.30
C TRP A 27 11.83 7.22 5.51
N PRO A 28 12.70 8.13 5.03
CA PRO A 28 12.25 9.25 4.20
C PRO A 28 11.55 8.82 2.91
N LEU A 29 11.99 7.70 2.28
CA LEU A 29 11.33 7.15 1.10
C LEU A 29 9.95 6.57 1.45
N LEU A 30 9.84 5.93 2.61
CA LEU A 30 8.56 5.41 3.10
C LEU A 30 7.59 6.53 3.48
N PHE A 31 8.09 7.64 4.04
CA PHE A 31 7.30 8.86 4.27
C PHE A 31 6.67 9.36 2.97
N MET A 32 7.48 9.52 1.92
CA MET A 32 7.00 9.96 0.61
C MET A 32 5.96 8.99 0.03
N ALA A 33 6.28 7.69 0.01
CA ALA A 33 5.38 6.69 -0.57
C ALA A 33 4.03 6.64 0.15
N ASN A 34 4.03 6.56 1.48
CA ASN A 34 2.79 6.55 2.27
C ASN A 34 2.05 7.89 2.17
N GLY A 35 2.77 9.01 2.07
CA GLY A 35 2.17 10.34 1.82
C GLY A 35 1.44 10.39 0.48
N CYS A 36 2.04 9.84 -0.59
CA CYS A 36 1.40 9.72 -1.88
C CYS A 36 0.14 8.84 -1.83
N PHE A 37 0.15 7.72 -1.10
CA PHE A 37 -1.03 6.87 -0.93
C PHE A 37 -2.16 7.59 -0.17
N ALA A 38 -1.82 8.34 0.88
CA ALA A 38 -2.79 9.14 1.61
C ALA A 38 -3.40 10.23 0.72
N ALA A 39 -2.57 10.92 -0.08
CA ALA A 39 -3.03 11.92 -1.02
C ALA A 39 -3.92 11.31 -2.12
N GLU A 40 -3.54 10.15 -2.66
CA GLU A 40 -4.37 9.40 -3.61
C GLU A 40 -5.73 9.08 -3.00
N CYS A 41 -5.78 8.54 -1.77
CA CYS A 41 -7.03 8.21 -1.09
C CYS A 41 -7.94 9.43 -0.87
N ALA A 42 -7.34 10.59 -0.62
CA ALA A 42 -8.08 11.85 -0.43
C ALA A 42 -8.65 12.39 -1.74
N LEU A 43 -7.89 12.26 -2.84
CA LEU A 43 -8.23 12.83 -4.14
C LEU A 43 -9.00 11.84 -5.05
N GLY A 44 -8.95 10.54 -4.77
CA GLY A 44 -9.60 9.49 -5.57
C GLY A 44 -9.10 9.41 -7.01
N LEU A 45 -7.82 9.74 -7.25
CA LEU A 45 -7.26 9.91 -8.60
C LEU A 45 -7.32 8.62 -9.42
N ARG A 46 -7.25 7.45 -8.78
CA ARG A 46 -7.30 6.14 -9.43
C ARG A 46 -8.56 5.91 -10.25
N HIS A 47 -9.71 6.42 -9.82
CA HIS A 47 -10.96 6.26 -10.58
C HIS A 47 -10.92 7.10 -11.85
N GLY A 48 -10.37 8.32 -11.77
CA GLY A 48 -10.14 9.16 -12.94
C GLY A 48 -9.15 8.53 -13.92
N LEU A 49 -8.04 7.99 -13.41
CA LEU A 49 -7.04 7.32 -14.23
C LEU A 49 -7.59 6.04 -14.87
N HIS A 50 -8.33 5.23 -14.12
CA HIS A 50 -9.01 4.05 -14.62
C HIS A 50 -9.94 4.39 -15.78
N ASN A 51 -10.83 5.39 -15.58
CA ASN A 51 -11.78 5.81 -16.60
C ASN A 51 -11.08 6.36 -17.84
N ALA A 52 -10.00 7.13 -17.67
CA ALA A 52 -9.20 7.65 -18.78
C ALA A 52 -8.52 6.53 -19.57
N VAL A 53 -7.95 5.53 -18.89
CA VAL A 53 -7.32 4.37 -19.53
C VAL A 53 -8.37 3.50 -20.24
N ALA A 54 -9.52 3.26 -19.61
CA ALA A 54 -10.63 2.53 -20.21
C ALA A 54 -11.15 3.22 -21.49
N ALA A 55 -11.33 4.55 -21.43
CA ALA A 55 -11.75 5.35 -22.58
C ALA A 55 -10.70 5.34 -23.71
N ALA A 56 -9.41 5.43 -23.37
CA ALA A 56 -8.32 5.40 -24.35
C ALA A 56 -8.17 4.03 -25.03
N MET A 57 -8.45 2.93 -24.32
CA MET A 57 -8.30 1.58 -24.86
C MET A 57 -9.54 1.05 -25.60
N GLY A 58 -10.73 1.62 -25.40
CA GLY A 58 -11.94 1.24 -26.14
C GLY A 58 -12.22 -0.27 -26.08
N GLU A 59 -12.43 -0.91 -27.23
CA GLU A 59 -12.75 -2.35 -27.32
C GLU A 59 -11.58 -3.26 -26.92
N TYR A 60 -10.32 -2.82 -27.11
CA TYR A 60 -9.12 -3.57 -26.68
C TYR A 60 -9.04 -3.72 -25.16
N TYR A 61 -9.78 -2.88 -24.43
CA TYR A 61 -9.83 -2.96 -22.99
C TYR A 61 -10.30 -4.36 -22.53
N SER A 62 -11.19 -5.02 -23.27
CA SER A 62 -11.68 -6.38 -22.95
C SER A 62 -10.60 -7.48 -22.96
N GLY A 63 -9.48 -7.29 -23.65
CA GLY A 63 -8.38 -8.26 -23.77
C GLY A 63 -7.31 -8.19 -22.68
N ARG A 64 -7.51 -7.36 -21.64
CA ARG A 64 -6.50 -7.03 -20.63
C ARG A 64 -6.13 -8.16 -19.65
N GLY A 65 -6.78 -9.32 -19.73
CA GLY A 65 -6.60 -10.43 -18.80
C GLY A 65 -5.14 -10.89 -18.65
N LEU A 66 -4.37 -10.96 -19.75
CA LEU A 66 -2.97 -11.38 -19.68
C LEU A 66 -2.09 -10.36 -18.93
N VAL A 67 -2.23 -9.07 -19.25
CA VAL A 67 -1.47 -7.98 -18.60
C VAL A 67 -1.80 -7.94 -17.11
N GLN A 68 -3.08 -8.12 -16.76
CA GLN A 68 -3.53 -8.21 -15.39
C GLN A 68 -2.91 -9.39 -14.64
N ILE A 69 -2.93 -10.60 -15.22
CA ILE A 69 -2.29 -11.78 -14.63
C ILE A 69 -0.80 -11.54 -14.39
N LEU A 70 -0.09 -10.96 -15.37
CA LEU A 70 1.33 -10.66 -15.24
C LEU A 70 1.61 -9.67 -14.10
N LEU A 71 0.76 -8.65 -13.93
CA LEU A 71 0.91 -7.68 -12.83
C LEU A 71 0.59 -8.28 -11.47
N ILE A 72 -0.41 -9.16 -11.37
CA ILE A 72 -0.69 -9.93 -10.14
C ILE A 72 0.50 -10.83 -9.81
N LEU A 73 1.02 -11.58 -10.79
CA LEU A 73 2.16 -12.47 -10.56
C LEU A 73 3.42 -11.69 -10.16
N LEU A 74 3.66 -10.54 -10.77
CA LEU A 74 4.74 -9.64 -10.37
C LEU A 74 4.55 -9.13 -8.94
N ALA A 75 3.32 -8.72 -8.58
CA ALA A 75 2.96 -8.29 -7.24
C ALA A 75 3.23 -9.37 -6.19
N LEU A 76 2.74 -10.58 -6.44
CA LEU A 76 2.94 -11.74 -5.58
C LEU A 76 4.41 -12.13 -5.48
N GLY A 77 5.12 -12.16 -6.60
CA GLY A 77 6.56 -12.47 -6.64
C GLY A 77 7.37 -11.48 -5.80
N LEU A 78 7.11 -10.17 -5.94
CA LEU A 78 7.75 -9.14 -5.13
C LEU A 78 7.41 -9.28 -3.64
N GLY A 79 6.15 -9.60 -3.31
CA GLY A 79 5.71 -9.88 -1.95
C GLY A 79 6.46 -11.06 -1.32
N ILE A 80 6.56 -12.19 -2.03
CA ILE A 80 7.27 -13.39 -1.58
C ILE A 80 8.76 -13.11 -1.38
N VAL A 81 9.43 -12.46 -2.34
CA VAL A 81 10.83 -12.08 -2.23
C VAL A 81 11.08 -11.22 -0.99
N SER A 82 10.17 -10.27 -0.72
CA SER A 82 10.26 -9.40 0.45
C SER A 82 10.10 -10.17 1.77
N LEU A 83 9.14 -11.09 1.85
CA LEU A 83 8.93 -11.97 3.01
C LEU A 83 10.13 -12.90 3.25
N LEU A 84 10.73 -13.45 2.20
CA LEU A 84 11.91 -14.30 2.31
C LEU A 84 13.13 -13.52 2.81
N ARG A 85 13.33 -12.28 2.32
CA ARG A 85 14.40 -11.39 2.82
C ARG A 85 14.24 -11.01 4.29
N GLN A 86 13.02 -10.95 4.82
CA GLN A 86 12.80 -10.66 6.24
C GLN A 86 13.29 -11.77 7.17
N ARG A 87 13.43 -13.02 6.68
CA ARG A 87 13.87 -14.15 7.52
C ARG A 87 15.37 -14.12 7.83
N THR A 88 16.17 -13.44 7.03
CA THR A 88 17.64 -13.49 7.14
C THR A 88 18.24 -12.37 7.98
N ASP A 89 17.53 -11.25 8.19
CA ASP A 89 18.05 -10.10 8.95
C ASP A 89 17.13 -9.72 10.13
N LYS A 90 17.47 -10.21 11.33
CA LYS A 90 16.72 -9.93 12.57
C LYS A 90 16.83 -8.46 13.01
N ALA A 91 17.94 -7.78 12.71
CA ALA A 91 18.15 -6.38 13.08
C ALA A 91 17.38 -5.43 12.15
N GLY A 92 17.31 -5.77 10.86
CA GLY A 92 16.57 -5.05 9.83
C GLY A 92 15.09 -5.39 9.71
N ARG A 93 14.59 -6.39 10.45
CA ARG A 93 13.20 -6.88 10.37
C ARG A 93 12.10 -5.79 10.37
N PRO A 94 12.08 -4.78 11.27
CA PRO A 94 11.03 -3.75 11.23
C PRO A 94 11.11 -2.85 9.99
N ARG A 95 12.32 -2.54 9.51
CA ARG A 95 12.54 -1.76 8.28
C ARG A 95 12.07 -2.55 7.05
N ASN A 96 12.45 -3.83 6.98
CA ASN A 96 12.08 -4.72 5.88
C ASN A 96 10.58 -4.99 5.86
N ALA A 97 9.94 -5.10 7.03
CA ALA A 97 8.48 -5.22 7.15
C ALA A 97 7.77 -3.97 6.61
N ALA A 98 8.16 -2.77 7.06
CA ALA A 98 7.57 -1.52 6.60
C ALA A 98 7.76 -1.27 5.10
N ALA A 99 8.94 -1.64 4.56
CA ALA A 99 9.18 -1.57 3.11
C ALA A 99 8.32 -2.57 2.34
N ALA A 100 8.18 -3.80 2.84
CA ALA A 100 7.32 -4.82 2.24
C ALA A 100 5.86 -4.38 2.19
N THR A 101 5.33 -3.83 3.29
CA THR A 101 3.94 -3.39 3.35
C THR A 101 3.69 -2.16 2.51
N THR A 102 4.65 -1.24 2.41
CA THR A 102 4.58 -0.10 1.48
C THR A 102 4.56 -0.60 0.03
N LEU A 103 5.37 -1.60 -0.31
CA LEU A 103 5.35 -2.21 -1.64
C LEU A 103 4.03 -2.93 -1.93
N LEU A 104 3.51 -3.72 -0.97
CA LEU A 104 2.19 -4.35 -1.09
C LEU A 104 1.07 -3.33 -1.24
N SER A 105 1.16 -2.19 -0.55
CA SER A 105 0.21 -1.08 -0.71
C SER A 105 0.27 -0.53 -2.13
N ALA A 106 1.46 -0.28 -2.67
CA ALA A 106 1.64 0.17 -4.06
C ALA A 106 0.99 -0.80 -5.06
N LEU A 107 1.22 -2.10 -4.86
CA LEU A 107 0.65 -3.15 -5.70
C LEU A 107 -0.88 -3.19 -5.59
N LEU A 108 -1.44 -2.99 -4.39
CA LEU A 108 -2.87 -2.91 -4.18
C LEU A 108 -3.51 -1.71 -4.91
N PHE A 109 -2.86 -0.54 -4.88
CA PHE A 109 -3.31 0.63 -5.67
C PHE A 109 -3.25 0.36 -7.18
N VAL A 110 -2.20 -0.31 -7.66
CA VAL A 110 -2.08 -0.68 -9.08
C VAL A 110 -3.22 -1.65 -9.47
N LEU A 111 -3.50 -2.65 -8.64
CA LEU A 111 -4.59 -3.59 -8.88
C LEU A 111 -5.94 -2.88 -8.93
N GLU A 112 -6.20 -1.97 -7.98
CA GLU A 112 -7.45 -1.21 -7.95
C GLU A 112 -7.60 -0.29 -9.17
N THR A 113 -6.50 0.35 -9.59
CA THR A 113 -6.48 1.21 -10.78
C THR A 113 -6.80 0.43 -12.06
N ILE A 114 -6.35 -0.82 -12.13
CA ILE A 114 -6.56 -1.67 -13.32
C ILE A 114 -7.98 -2.26 -13.34
N SER A 115 -8.67 -2.31 -12.18
CA SER A 115 -10.01 -2.83 -11.94
C SER A 115 -10.24 -4.19 -12.63
N LEU A 116 -9.97 -5.23 -11.86
CA LEU A 116 -10.16 -6.61 -12.27
C LEU A 116 -11.55 -7.03 -11.85
N HIS A 117 -12.50 -7.15 -12.78
CA HIS A 117 -13.93 -7.33 -12.47
C HIS A 117 -14.20 -8.39 -11.39
N ASP A 118 -13.49 -9.54 -11.45
CA ASP A 118 -13.62 -10.60 -10.46
C ASP A 118 -12.94 -10.29 -9.11
N ILE A 119 -11.81 -9.58 -9.13
CA ILE A 119 -11.13 -9.13 -7.90
C ILE A 119 -11.89 -7.98 -7.25
N ASP A 120 -12.51 -7.12 -8.06
CA ASP A 120 -13.32 -6.00 -7.61
C ASP A 120 -14.50 -6.53 -6.77
N ALA A 121 -15.13 -7.63 -7.19
CA ALA A 121 -16.18 -8.28 -6.40
C ALA A 121 -15.71 -8.69 -4.98
N VAL A 122 -14.43 -9.01 -4.81
CA VAL A 122 -13.84 -9.33 -3.51
C VAL A 122 -13.41 -8.07 -2.76
N LEU A 123 -12.68 -7.16 -3.40
CA LEU A 123 -12.11 -5.95 -2.77
C LEU A 123 -13.19 -4.94 -2.35
N TYR A 124 -14.25 -4.81 -3.14
CA TYR A 124 -15.38 -3.91 -2.88
C TYR A 124 -16.53 -4.61 -2.13
N ARG A 125 -16.29 -5.79 -1.54
CA ARG A 125 -17.27 -6.40 -0.63
C ARG A 125 -17.33 -5.63 0.69
N PRO A 126 -18.51 -5.21 1.17
CA PRO A 126 -18.63 -4.58 2.48
C PRO A 126 -18.48 -5.61 3.60
N VAL A 127 -17.65 -5.31 4.59
CA VAL A 127 -17.41 -6.10 5.80
C VAL A 127 -17.34 -5.14 6.99
N GLY A 128 -18.32 -5.17 7.88
CA GLY A 128 -18.33 -4.34 9.10
C GLY A 128 -18.37 -2.82 8.84
N GLY A 129 -19.05 -2.38 7.78
CA GLY A 129 -19.18 -0.95 7.43
C GLY A 129 -18.01 -0.36 6.62
N LEU A 130 -16.99 -1.16 6.33
CA LEU A 130 -15.86 -0.80 5.46
C LEU A 130 -15.75 -1.81 4.31
N LEU A 131 -15.17 -1.41 3.20
CA LEU A 131 -14.82 -2.34 2.14
C LEU A 131 -13.60 -3.19 2.54
N VAL A 132 -13.49 -4.41 2.02
CA VAL A 132 -12.32 -5.29 2.24
C VAL A 132 -11.02 -4.55 1.95
N ILE A 133 -10.97 -3.76 0.88
CA ILE A 133 -9.79 -2.96 0.55
C ILE A 133 -9.42 -1.93 1.63
N GLY A 134 -10.41 -1.31 2.28
CA GLY A 134 -10.18 -0.40 3.41
C GLY A 134 -9.53 -1.10 4.60
N TRP A 135 -9.97 -2.32 4.90
CA TRP A 135 -9.33 -3.15 5.92
C TRP A 135 -7.90 -3.51 5.57
N LEU A 136 -7.61 -3.83 4.31
CA LEU A 136 -6.25 -4.10 3.85
C LEU A 136 -5.35 -2.86 4.03
N TRP A 137 -5.83 -1.66 3.68
CA TRP A 137 -5.07 -0.43 3.91
C TRP A 137 -4.81 -0.16 5.38
N LEU A 138 -5.79 -0.37 6.26
CA LEU A 138 -5.59 -0.23 7.72
C LEU A 138 -4.53 -1.21 8.22
N MET A 139 -4.59 -2.48 7.81
CA MET A 139 -3.61 -3.50 8.17
C MET A 139 -2.20 -3.12 7.68
N LEU A 140 -2.06 -2.74 6.41
CA LEU A 140 -0.77 -2.41 5.80
C LEU A 140 -0.14 -1.16 6.43
N GLY A 141 -0.93 -0.09 6.62
CA GLY A 141 -0.45 1.13 7.28
C GLY A 141 -0.13 0.90 8.75
N ALA A 142 -0.90 0.07 9.47
CA ALA A 142 -0.60 -0.28 10.86
C ALA A 142 0.74 -1.02 11.00
N VAL A 143 1.08 -1.92 10.08
CA VAL A 143 2.39 -2.61 10.08
C VAL A 143 3.53 -1.62 9.80
N THR A 144 3.36 -0.71 8.83
CA THR A 144 4.35 0.34 8.53
C THR A 144 4.54 1.25 9.74
N LEU A 145 3.45 1.69 10.37
CA LEU A 145 3.43 2.52 11.57
C LEU A 145 4.14 1.84 12.74
N ALA A 146 3.82 0.57 13.01
CA ALA A 146 4.46 -0.21 14.08
C ALA A 146 5.96 -0.38 13.83
N GLY A 147 6.36 -0.67 12.59
CA GLY A 147 7.77 -0.77 12.20
C GLY A 147 8.54 0.53 12.47
N ALA A 148 7.96 1.67 12.09
CA ALA A 148 8.54 2.98 12.33
C ALA A 148 8.61 3.33 13.82
N LEU A 149 7.56 3.05 14.60
CA LEU A 149 7.54 3.29 16.05
C LEU A 149 8.61 2.48 16.80
N ILE A 150 8.76 1.20 16.45
CA ILE A 150 9.80 0.33 17.03
C ILE A 150 11.18 0.92 16.76
N GLU A 151 11.42 1.43 15.55
CA GLU A 151 12.70 2.02 15.18
C GLU A 151 12.94 3.37 15.87
N ALA A 152 11.92 4.24 15.93
CA ALA A 152 12.01 5.52 16.61
C ALA A 152 12.40 5.35 18.09
N ARG A 153 11.80 4.35 18.76
CA ARG A 153 12.16 3.98 20.14
C ARG A 153 13.62 3.58 20.29
N LYS A 154 14.16 2.78 19.36
CA LYS A 154 15.57 2.38 19.37
C LYS A 154 16.52 3.57 19.20
N VAL A 155 16.20 4.51 18.32
CA VAL A 155 17.02 5.72 18.11
C VAL A 155 16.97 6.63 19.35
N GLY A 156 15.79 6.79 19.96
CA GLY A 156 15.63 7.58 21.19
C GLY A 156 16.41 7.01 22.39
N LEU A 157 16.46 5.68 22.54
CA LEU A 157 17.22 5.02 23.60
C LEU A 157 18.74 5.18 23.44
N LYS A 158 19.27 5.27 22.21
CA LYS A 158 20.72 5.46 21.97
C LYS A 158 21.21 6.88 22.24
N ARG A 159 20.32 7.87 22.35
CA ARG A 159 20.66 9.27 22.62
C ARG A 159 20.64 9.65 24.10
N ARG A 160 20.18 8.75 24.98
CA ARG A 160 20.21 8.92 26.44
C ARG A 160 21.40 8.18 27.02
#